data_AF-A0A1V6MWU0-F1
#
_entry.id   AF-A0A1V6MWU0-F1
#
_cell.length_a   1.000
_cell.length_b   1.000
_cell.length_c   1.000
_cell.angle_alpha   90.00
_cell.angle_beta   90.00
_cell.angle_gamma   90.00
#
_symmetry.space_group_name_H-M   'P 1'
#
loop_
_entity.id
_entity.type
_entity.pdbx_description
1 polymer ?
#
loop_
_entity_poly.entity_id
_entity_poly.type
_entity_poly.pdbx_seq_one_letter_code
_entity_poly.pdbx_strand_id
1 'polypeptide(L)'
;MLAYAGVVADDVFKALADPTRRTILDELTEKSGQTLFEICSRLSMKHQLGISRQGVSQHLAVLEAAGLVETRREGRYKFHDLNTAPLRQIAERWVVPHASGPQERTP
;
A
#
# COMPACT_ATOMS: atom_id res chain seq x y z
N MET A 1 0.69 26.65 1.05
CA MET A 1 1.42 25.39 1.25
C MET A 1 0.61 24.24 0.63
N LEU A 2 0.48 24.22 -0.71
CA LEU A 2 -0.37 23.25 -1.45
C LEU A 2 0.38 22.54 -2.60
N ALA A 3 1.71 22.70 -2.69
CA ALA A 3 2.51 22.11 -3.76
C ALA A 3 2.95 20.65 -3.50
N TYR A 4 2.62 20.06 -2.35
CA TYR A 4 3.15 18.76 -1.96
C TYR A 4 2.28 17.58 -2.43
N ALA A 5 0.97 17.78 -2.64
CA ALA A 5 0.06 16.68 -2.99
C ALA A 5 0.30 16.10 -4.40
N GLY A 6 0.81 16.90 -5.35
CA GLY A 6 1.11 16.46 -6.71
C GLY A 6 2.30 15.48 -6.78
N VAL A 7 3.35 15.74 -6.00
CA VAL A 7 4.54 14.88 -5.94
C VAL A 7 4.21 13.53 -5.27
N VAL A 8 3.40 13.56 -4.20
CA VAL A 8 2.93 12.34 -3.52
C VAL A 8 2.11 11.45 -4.44
N ALA A 9 1.22 12.02 -5.26
CA ALA A 9 0.39 11.23 -6.16
C ALA A 9 1.21 10.50 -7.23
N ASP A 10 2.17 11.18 -7.86
CA ASP A 10 3.05 10.57 -8.87
C ASP A 10 3.88 9.42 -8.28
N ASP A 11 4.41 9.58 -7.07
CA ASP A 11 5.19 8.54 -6.39
C ASP A 11 4.32 7.34 -6.01
N VAL A 12 3.07 7.56 -5.58
CA VAL A 12 2.09 6.49 -5.33
C VAL A 12 1.78 5.73 -6.62
N PHE A 13 1.50 6.41 -7.74
CA PHE A 13 1.20 5.73 -9.00
C PHE A 13 2.40 4.96 -9.53
N LYS A 14 3.60 5.55 -9.49
CA LYS A 14 4.85 4.84 -9.84
C LYS A 14 5.06 3.62 -8.95
N ALA A 15 4.81 3.74 -7.65
CA ALA A 15 4.91 2.63 -6.72
C ALA A 15 3.89 1.52 -7.04
N LEU A 16 2.65 1.85 -7.39
CA LEU A 16 1.63 0.85 -7.74
C LEU A 16 1.79 0.23 -9.13
N ALA A 17 2.54 0.85 -10.05
CA ALA A 17 2.70 0.36 -11.42
C ALA A 17 3.37 -1.03 -11.51
N ASP A 18 4.12 -1.42 -10.47
CA ASP A 18 4.82 -2.71 -10.41
C ASP A 18 3.93 -3.79 -9.77
N PRO A 19 3.76 -4.95 -10.41
CA PRO A 19 2.91 -6.02 -9.89
C PRO A 19 3.45 -6.61 -8.58
N THR A 20 4.77 -6.75 -8.40
CA THR A 20 5.36 -7.26 -7.16
C THR A 20 5.08 -6.33 -5.99
N ARG A 21 5.14 -5.01 -6.20
CA ARG A 21 4.76 -4.02 -5.17
C ARG A 21 3.29 -4.14 -4.78
N ARG A 22 2.39 -4.35 -5.75
CA ARG A 22 0.97 -4.63 -5.46
C ARG A 22 0.79 -5.92 -4.65
N THR A 23 1.46 -7.00 -5.02
CA THR A 23 1.41 -8.26 -4.25
C THR A 23 1.92 -8.11 -2.82
N ILE A 24 2.97 -7.31 -2.59
CA ILE A 24 3.45 -6.98 -1.23
C ILE A 24 2.36 -6.24 -0.44
N LEU A 25 1.67 -5.29 -1.06
CA LEU A 25 0.58 -4.55 -0.42
C LEU A 25 -0.63 -5.44 -0.13
N ASP A 26 -0.98 -6.35 -1.04
CA ASP A 26 -2.03 -7.35 -0.82
C ASP A 26 -1.68 -8.23 0.39
N GLU A 27 -0.42 -8.64 0.50
CA GLU A 27 0.06 -9.44 1.63
C GLU A 27 0.00 -8.66 2.97
N LEU A 28 0.37 -7.38 2.96
CA LEU A 28 0.26 -6.51 4.14
C LEU A 28 -1.19 -6.15 4.49
N THR A 29 -2.11 -6.21 3.52
CA THR A 29 -3.55 -6.06 3.74
C THR A 29 -4.10 -7.25 4.50
N GLU A 30 -3.68 -8.47 4.15
CA GLU A 30 -4.14 -9.69 4.79
C GLU A 30 -3.54 -9.89 6.19
N LYS A 31 -2.26 -9.54 6.36
CA LYS A 31 -1.58 -9.61 7.66
C LYS A 31 -0.77 -8.35 7.87
N SER A 32 -1.17 -7.54 8.84
CA SER A 32 -0.42 -6.38 9.30
C SER A 32 0.77 -6.79 10.17
N GLY A 33 1.68 -5.85 10.41
CA GLY A 33 2.78 -5.99 11.36
C GLY A 33 3.74 -7.11 11.01
N GLN A 34 4.23 -7.14 9.76
CA GLN A 34 5.12 -8.21 9.29
C GLN A 34 6.58 -7.76 9.22
N THR A 35 7.48 -8.63 9.63
CA THR A 35 8.92 -8.46 9.39
C THR A 35 9.26 -8.74 7.93
N LEU A 36 10.41 -8.23 7.47
CA LEU A 36 10.92 -8.54 6.12
C LEU A 36 11.01 -10.06 5.87
N PHE A 37 11.39 -10.83 6.89
CA PHE A 37 11.49 -12.27 6.79
C PHE A 37 10.11 -12.92 6.56
N GLU A 38 9.10 -12.53 7.34
CA GLU A 38 7.74 -13.04 7.18
C GLU A 38 7.14 -12.69 5.82
N ILE A 39 7.35 -11.46 5.34
CA ILE A 39 6.91 -11.03 4.00
C ILE A 39 7.55 -11.93 2.94
N CYS A 40 8.87 -12.13 2.98
CA CYS A 40 9.55 -13.00 2.02
C CYS A 40 8.99 -14.44 2.06
N SER A 41 8.82 -15.01 3.26
CA SER A 41 8.26 -16.36 3.42
C SER A 41 6.87 -16.47 2.80
N ARG A 42 5.99 -15.49 3.03
CA ARG A 42 4.61 -15.52 2.54
C ARG A 42 4.52 -15.25 1.04
N LEU A 43 5.34 -14.35 0.49
CA LEU A 43 5.46 -14.18 -0.96
C LEU A 43 5.86 -15.47 -1.67
N SER A 44 6.82 -16.22 -1.13
CA SER A 44 7.22 -17.50 -1.71
C SER A 44 6.18 -18.61 -1.52
N MET A 45 5.54 -18.70 -0.36
CA MET A 45 4.60 -19.78 -0.04
C MET A 45 3.20 -19.58 -0.64
N LYS A 46 2.70 -18.34 -0.67
CA LYS A 46 1.33 -18.03 -1.09
C LYS A 46 1.24 -17.52 -2.53
N HIS A 47 2.19 -16.68 -2.92
CA HIS A 47 2.18 -16.03 -4.24
C HIS A 47 3.16 -16.68 -5.23
N GLN A 48 3.83 -17.78 -4.82
CA GLN A 48 4.85 -18.49 -5.58
C GLN A 48 5.96 -17.57 -6.13
N LEU A 49 6.22 -16.45 -5.45
CA LEU A 49 7.11 -15.41 -5.92
C LEU A 49 8.54 -15.69 -5.43
N GLY A 50 9.41 -16.09 -6.37
CA GLY A 50 10.83 -16.40 -6.12
C GLY A 50 11.74 -15.17 -6.04
N ILE A 51 11.31 -14.13 -5.34
CA ILE A 51 12.09 -12.89 -5.21
C ILE A 51 13.11 -12.97 -4.07
N SER A 52 14.29 -12.39 -4.27
CA SER A 52 15.32 -12.34 -3.23
C SER A 52 14.92 -11.38 -2.10
N ARG A 53 15.44 -11.62 -0.89
CA ARG A 53 15.24 -10.72 0.27
C ARG A 53 15.66 -9.28 -0.03
N GLN A 54 16.74 -9.10 -0.79
CA GLN A 54 17.20 -7.79 -1.22
C GLN A 54 16.20 -7.12 -2.17
N GLY A 55 15.65 -7.88 -3.13
CA GLY A 55 14.60 -7.39 -4.03
C GLY A 55 13.37 -6.93 -3.25
N VAL A 56 12.88 -7.76 -2.32
CA VAL A 56 11.74 -7.39 -1.43
C VAL A 56 12.06 -6.12 -0.64
N SER A 57 13.26 -6.02 -0.07
CA SER A 57 13.69 -4.83 0.67
C SER A 57 13.70 -3.57 -0.21
N GLN A 58 14.09 -3.69 -1.47
CA GLN A 58 14.09 -2.56 -2.41
C GLN A 58 12.66 -2.13 -2.78
N HIS A 59 11.76 -3.09 -3.00
CA HIS A 59 10.34 -2.80 -3.22
C HIS A 59 9.70 -2.13 -2.00
N LEU A 60 9.99 -2.62 -0.79
CA LEU A 60 9.51 -2.01 0.46
C LEU A 60 10.04 -0.57 0.63
N ALA A 61 11.29 -0.30 0.27
CA ALA A 61 11.83 1.06 0.32
C ALA A 61 11.09 2.03 -0.62
N VAL A 62 10.72 1.57 -1.83
CA VAL A 62 9.90 2.37 -2.77
C VAL A 62 8.49 2.59 -2.22
N LEU A 63 7.88 1.56 -1.63
CA LEU A 63 6.55 1.68 -1.01
C LEU A 63 6.55 2.61 0.21
N GLU A 64 7.60 2.56 1.03
CA GLU A 64 7.82 3.43 2.19
C GLU A 64 8.02 4.89 1.74
N ALA A 65 8.81 5.12 0.68
CA ALA A 65 8.99 6.45 0.11
C ALA A 65 7.69 7.05 -0.47
N ALA A 66 6.83 6.20 -1.04
CA ALA A 66 5.50 6.61 -1.51
C ALA A 66 4.45 6.72 -0.38
N GLY A 67 4.82 6.42 0.87
CA GLY A 67 3.93 6.44 2.02
C GLY A 67 2.89 5.32 2.04
N LEU A 68 3.00 4.31 1.17
CA LEU A 68 2.08 3.16 1.09
C LEU A 68 2.41 2.08 2.14
N VAL A 69 3.61 2.13 2.72
CA VAL A 69 4.03 1.27 3.82
C VAL A 69 4.59 2.13 4.94
N GLU A 70 4.09 1.91 6.16
CA GLU A 70 4.65 2.48 7.37
C GLU A 70 5.49 1.42 8.10
N THR A 71 6.50 1.88 8.84
CA THR A 71 7.40 0.98 9.53
C THR A 71 7.57 1.36 10.99
N ARG A 72 7.57 0.34 11.86
CA ARG A 72 7.79 0.50 13.30
C ARG A 72 8.88 -0.45 13.76
N ARG A 73 9.65 -0.04 14.76
CA ARG A 73 10.69 -0.88 15.38
C ARG A 73 10.27 -1.30 16.77
N GLU A 74 10.33 -2.60 17.03
CA GLU A 74 10.15 -3.17 18.35
C GLU A 74 11.31 -4.10 18.66
N GLY A 75 12.14 -3.70 19.61
CA GLY A 75 13.40 -4.37 19.89
C GLY A 75 14.31 -4.39 18.67
N ARG A 76 14.63 -5.59 18.17
CA ARG A 76 15.52 -5.79 17.01
C ARG A 76 14.77 -5.92 15.68
N TYR A 77 13.44 -5.93 15.71
CA TYR A 77 12.61 -6.21 14.55
C TYR A 77 12.07 -4.91 13.94
N LYS A 78 12.09 -4.83 12.61
CA LYS A 78 11.41 -3.80 11.82
C LYS A 78 10.14 -4.44 11.24
N PHE A 79 9.00 -3.93 11.67
CA PHE A 79 7.68 -4.33 11.20
C PHE A 79 7.21 -3.36 10.12
N HIS A 80 6.44 -3.89 9.17
CA HIS A 80 5.88 -3.17 8.04
C HIS A 80 4.36 -3.33 8.08
N ASP A 81 3.67 -2.22 7.87
CA ASP A 81 2.23 -2.10 7.92
C ASP A 81 1.77 -1.35 6.66
N LEU A 82 0.62 -1.74 6.10
CA LEU A 82 0.01 -1.02 4.98
C LEU A 82 -0.49 0.35 5.45
N ASN A 83 -0.19 1.39 4.68
CA ASN A 83 -0.79 2.71 4.85
C ASN A 83 -1.61 3.10 3.63
N THR A 84 -2.94 3.17 3.80
CA THR A 84 -3.88 3.56 2.74
C THR A 84 -4.15 5.06 2.69
N ALA A 85 -3.56 5.87 3.58
CA ALA A 85 -3.81 7.31 3.62
C ALA A 85 -3.49 8.02 2.29
N PRO A 86 -2.37 7.74 1.60
CA PRO A 86 -2.09 8.38 0.30
C PRO A 86 -3.14 8.03 -0.76
N LEU A 87 -3.65 6.79 -0.76
CA LEU A 87 -4.68 6.35 -1.70
C LEU A 87 -6.02 7.06 -1.46
N ARG A 88 -6.41 7.21 -0.19
CA ARG A 88 -7.63 7.94 0.18
C ARG A 88 -7.56 9.41 -0.25
N GLN A 89 -6.43 10.07 -0.02
CA GLN A 89 -6.22 11.46 -0.44
C GLN A 89 -6.33 11.62 -1.97
N ILE A 90 -5.78 10.67 -2.74
CA ILE A 90 -5.91 10.65 -4.20
C ILE A 90 -7.38 10.43 -4.58
N ALA A 91 -8.06 9.46 -3.99
CA ALA A 91 -9.46 9.16 -4.31
C ALA A 91 -10.40 10.35 -4.01
N GLU A 92 -10.22 11.00 -2.85
CA GLU A 92 -11.00 12.17 -2.41
C GLU A 92 -10.97 13.33 -3.41
N ARG A 93 -9.89 13.47 -4.19
CA ARG A 93 -9.76 14.53 -5.20
C ARG A 93 -10.78 14.42 -6.34
N TRP A 94 -11.25 13.21 -6.63
CA TRP A 94 -12.21 12.95 -7.71
C TRP A 94 -13.48 12.26 -7.22
N VAL A 95 -13.83 12.41 -5.93
CA VAL A 95 -15.13 11.98 -5.43
C VAL A 95 -16.21 12.80 -6.13
N VAL A 96 -16.79 12.21 -7.17
CA VAL A 96 -17.99 12.72 -7.81
C VAL A 96 -19.15 12.37 -6.87
N PRO A 97 -19.97 13.33 -6.44
CA PRO A 97 -21.17 13.03 -5.70
C PRO A 97 -21.99 12.03 -6.51
N HIS A 98 -22.13 10.81 -5.99
CA HIS A 98 -23.19 9.95 -6.44
C HIS A 98 -24.48 10.70 -6.12
N ALA A 99 -25.16 11.20 -7.16
CA ALA A 99 -26.53 11.65 -6.99
C ALA A 99 -27.27 10.43 -6.46
N SER A 100 -27.61 10.45 -5.17
CA SER A 100 -28.55 9.51 -4.58
C SER A 100 -29.81 9.62 -5.43
N GLY A 101 -30.01 8.63 -6.31
CA GLY A 101 -31.28 8.48 -7.02
C GLY A 101 -32.39 8.51 -5.98
N PRO A 102 -33.57 9.07 -6.30
CA PRO A 102 -34.64 9.23 -5.33
C PRO A 102 -34.89 7.91 -4.63
N GLN A 103 -34.76 7.90 -3.29
CA GLN A 103 -35.17 6.78 -2.48
C GLN A 103 -36.66 6.56 -2.78
N GLU A 104 -36.96 5.51 -3.53
CA GLU A 104 -38.32 5.01 -3.68
C GLU A 104 -38.82 4.69 -2.28
N ARG A 105 -39.60 5.63 -1.72
CA ARG A 105 -40.45 5.35 -0.58
C ARG A 105 -41.51 4.40 -1.08
N THR A 106 -41.28 3.10 -0.92
CA THR A 106 -42.34 2.11 -1.03
C THR A 106 -43.37 2.39 0.07
N PRO A 107 -44.67 2.49 -0.25
CA PRO A 107 -45.73 2.75 0.72
C PRO A 107 -45.96 1.58 1.69
#